data_AF-A0A0D0D178-F1
#
_entry.id   AF-A0A0D0D178-F1
#
_cell.length_a   1.000
_cell.length_b   1.000
_cell.length_c   1.000
_cell.angle_alpha   90.00
_cell.angle_beta   90.00
_cell.angle_gamma   90.00
#
_symmetry.space_group_name_H-M   'P 1'
#
loop_
_entity.id
_entity.type
_entity.pdbx_description
1 polymer ?
#
loop_
_entity_poly.entity_id
_entity_poly.type
_entity_poly.pdbx_seq_one_letter_code
_entity_poly.pdbx_strand_id
1 'polypeptide(L)'
;WQKILQEMKLEVTNMPCDVSTQWNSTFDMLEYVLNHCEVVNSVTQDCALGLRKFELDDSQWVLLEQLHDMLKDAILYFSHSTPNLATVIPAMDLIDKKLTTYSLNCKYSPTICAAVGLAKQTLNKYYQLTDKSKVYRMAMGKCLSMYFATRKCTNRHL
;
A
#
# COMPACT_ATOMS: atom_id res chain seq x y z
N TRP A 1 -6.09 -0.35 26.98
CA TRP A 1 -5.91 -1.24 25.82
C TRP A 1 -6.29 -2.69 26.13
N GLN A 2 -5.41 -3.53 26.68
CA GLN A 2 -5.69 -4.96 26.90
C GLN A 2 -6.93 -5.24 27.77
N LYS A 3 -7.16 -4.43 28.81
CA LYS A 3 -8.39 -4.53 29.63
C LYS A 3 -9.67 -4.28 28.82
N ILE A 4 -9.65 -3.28 27.95
CA ILE A 4 -10.79 -2.92 27.09
C ILE A 4 -11.04 -4.02 26.04
N LEU A 5 -9.96 -4.61 25.49
CA LEU A 5 -10.08 -5.79 24.62
C LEU A 5 -10.76 -6.96 25.35
N GLN A 6 -10.41 -7.22 26.61
CA GLN A 6 -11.05 -8.26 27.42
C GLN A 6 -12.53 -7.95 27.70
N GLU A 7 -12.86 -6.70 28.02
CA GLU A 7 -14.23 -6.24 28.27
C GLU A 7 -15.11 -6.39 27.00
N MET A 8 -14.55 -6.11 25.82
CA MET A 8 -15.20 -6.28 24.52
C MET A 8 -15.16 -7.71 23.99
N LYS A 9 -14.61 -8.67 24.75
CA LYS A 9 -14.47 -10.10 24.38
C LYS A 9 -13.68 -10.33 23.08
N LEU A 10 -12.73 -9.46 22.79
CA LEU A 10 -11.80 -9.59 21.66
C LEU A 10 -10.52 -10.31 22.09
N GLU A 11 -9.79 -10.85 21.11
CA GLU A 11 -8.49 -11.47 21.38
C GLU A 11 -7.50 -10.43 21.91
N VAL A 12 -6.86 -10.75 23.04
CA VAL A 12 -5.91 -9.83 23.68
C VAL A 12 -4.63 -9.80 22.86
N THR A 13 -4.51 -8.76 22.04
CA THR A 13 -3.37 -8.52 21.16
C THR A 13 -2.78 -7.14 21.38
N ASN A 14 -1.51 -6.99 21.05
CA ASN A 14 -0.86 -5.68 21.03
C ASN A 14 -1.05 -5.05 19.66
N MET A 15 -1.32 -3.75 19.66
CA MET A 15 -1.41 -2.97 18.43
C MET A 15 -0.05 -2.95 17.71
N PRO A 16 0.01 -3.28 16.40
CA PRO A 16 1.22 -3.15 15.61
C PRO A 16 1.70 -1.70 15.59
N CYS A 17 3.01 -1.50 15.68
CA CYS A 17 3.63 -0.19 15.56
C CYS A 17 4.13 0.05 14.14
N ASP A 18 4.14 1.32 13.74
CA ASP A 18 4.73 1.72 12.47
C ASP A 18 6.25 1.73 12.62
N VAL A 19 6.92 1.02 11.72
CA VAL A 19 8.36 0.81 11.73
C VAL A 19 8.91 1.30 10.40
N SER A 20 9.62 2.43 10.42
CA SER A 20 10.10 3.09 9.19
C SER A 20 10.94 2.20 8.26
N THR A 21 11.59 1.17 8.79
CA THR A 21 12.41 0.22 8.00
C THR A 21 11.62 -0.98 7.47
N GLN A 22 10.38 -1.16 7.91
CA GLN A 22 9.50 -2.24 7.48
C GLN A 22 8.41 -1.69 6.56
N TRP A 23 8.56 -1.93 5.27
CA TRP A 23 7.71 -1.38 4.21
C TRP A 23 6.19 -1.62 4.34
N ASN A 24 5.76 -2.63 5.12
CA ASN A 24 4.34 -2.96 5.32
C ASN A 24 3.78 -2.50 6.68
N SER A 25 4.60 -1.97 7.60
CA SER A 25 4.17 -1.72 8.98
C SER A 25 3.01 -0.73 9.09
N THR A 26 3.01 0.30 8.24
CA THR A 26 1.93 1.31 8.22
C THR A 26 0.61 0.66 7.80
N PHE A 27 0.65 -0.25 6.84
CA PHE A 27 -0.55 -0.98 6.40
C PHE A 27 -1.02 -1.97 7.46
N ASP A 28 -0.11 -2.75 8.04
CA ASP A 28 -0.43 -3.71 9.11
C ASP A 28 -1.06 -2.99 10.32
N MET A 29 -0.56 -1.80 10.66
CA MET A 29 -1.17 -0.94 11.68
C MET A 29 -2.58 -0.52 11.28
N LEU A 30 -2.77 0.02 10.06
CA LEU A 30 -4.07 0.50 9.59
C LEU A 30 -5.11 -0.63 9.54
N GLU A 31 -4.74 -1.80 9.02
CA GLU A 31 -5.61 -2.98 8.98
C GLU A 31 -6.03 -3.38 10.40
N TYR A 32 -5.09 -3.38 11.35
CA TYR A 32 -5.40 -3.66 12.74
C TYR A 32 -6.34 -2.61 13.37
N VAL A 33 -6.09 -1.32 13.14
CA VAL A 33 -6.91 -0.21 13.68
C VAL A 33 -8.34 -0.29 13.17
N LEU A 34 -8.52 -0.54 11.87
CA LEU A 34 -9.85 -0.65 11.26
C LEU A 34 -10.62 -1.84 11.82
N ASN A 35 -9.95 -2.97 12.07
CA ASN A 35 -10.56 -4.16 12.68
C ASN A 35 -10.93 -3.95 14.17
N HIS A 36 -10.29 -2.99 14.85
CA HIS A 36 -10.51 -2.70 16.27
C HIS A 36 -11.05 -1.27 16.51
N CYS A 37 -11.80 -0.72 15.55
CA CYS A 37 -12.24 0.68 15.58
C CYS A 37 -13.06 1.01 16.85
N GLU A 38 -13.92 0.10 17.31
CA GLU A 38 -14.71 0.27 18.54
C GLU A 38 -13.82 0.38 19.79
N VAL A 39 -12.78 -0.45 19.86
CA VAL A 39 -11.80 -0.44 20.98
C VAL A 39 -11.02 0.87 20.97
N VAL A 40 -10.58 1.30 19.78
CA VAL A 40 -9.82 2.55 19.60
C VAL A 40 -10.69 3.74 20.03
N ASN A 41 -11.94 3.80 19.56
CA ASN A 41 -12.87 4.85 19.95
C ASN A 41 -13.11 4.88 21.47
N SER A 42 -13.35 3.72 22.09
CA SER A 42 -13.52 3.60 23.54
C SER A 42 -12.30 4.10 24.32
N VAL A 43 -11.09 3.75 23.87
CA VAL A 43 -9.83 4.20 24.49
C VAL A 43 -9.63 5.70 24.33
N THR A 44 -9.96 6.27 23.17
CA THR A 44 -9.78 7.70 22.92
C THR A 44 -10.83 8.57 23.63
N GLN A 45 -12.02 8.04 23.86
CA GLN A 45 -13.12 8.75 24.54
C GLN A 45 -12.98 8.73 26.06
N ASP A 46 -12.19 7.81 26.63
CA ASP A 46 -11.92 7.79 28.06
C ASP A 46 -11.10 9.03 28.49
N CYS A 47 -11.78 9.93 29.19
CA CYS A 47 -11.20 11.18 29.69
C CYS A 47 -10.07 10.94 30.70
N ALA A 48 -10.06 9.80 31.41
CA ALA A 48 -9.01 9.46 32.37
C ALA A 48 -7.67 9.16 31.68
N LEU A 49 -7.70 8.73 30.42
CA LEU A 49 -6.50 8.40 29.64
C LEU A 49 -5.86 9.63 28.98
N GLY A 50 -6.57 10.76 28.90
CA GLY A 50 -6.06 11.99 28.26
C GLY A 50 -5.81 11.84 26.75
N LEU A 51 -6.43 10.85 26.11
CA LEU A 51 -6.23 10.50 24.70
C LEU A 51 -7.26 11.14 23.76
N ARG A 52 -8.16 11.97 24.28
CA ARG A 52 -9.25 12.61 23.51
C ARG A 52 -8.78 13.46 22.34
N LYS A 53 -7.55 13.98 22.38
CA LYS A 53 -6.93 14.69 21.26
C LYS A 53 -6.68 13.83 20.02
N PHE A 54 -6.76 12.50 20.17
CA PHE A 54 -6.61 11.51 19.11
C PHE A 54 -7.94 10.85 18.73
N GLU A 55 -9.06 11.35 19.25
CA GLU A 55 -10.39 10.91 18.84
C GLU A 55 -10.57 11.21 17.34
N LEU A 56 -10.95 10.19 16.60
CA LEU A 56 -11.16 10.29 15.16
C LEU A 56 -12.64 10.56 14.87
N ASP A 57 -12.90 11.55 14.04
CA ASP A 57 -14.22 11.83 13.48
C ASP A 57 -14.60 10.80 12.40
N ASP A 58 -15.89 10.67 12.11
CA ASP A 58 -16.43 9.81 11.05
C ASP A 58 -15.76 10.10 9.69
N SER A 59 -15.49 11.37 9.37
CA SER A 59 -14.80 11.72 8.12
C SER A 59 -13.33 11.25 8.09
N GLN A 60 -12.67 11.21 9.26
CA GLN A 60 -11.30 10.72 9.38
C GLN A 60 -11.26 9.20 9.28
N TRP A 61 -12.24 8.50 9.85
CA TRP A 61 -12.39 7.06 9.66
C TRP A 61 -12.56 6.68 8.19
N VAL A 62 -13.42 7.40 7.46
CA VAL A 62 -13.56 7.21 6.00
C VAL A 62 -12.24 7.47 5.26
N LEU A 63 -11.48 8.46 5.68
CA LEU A 63 -10.16 8.73 5.10
C LEU A 63 -9.16 7.60 5.38
N LEU A 64 -9.18 7.02 6.58
CA LEU A 64 -8.35 5.85 6.93
C LEU A 64 -8.72 4.63 6.08
N GLU A 65 -10.01 4.36 5.88
CA GLU A 65 -10.47 3.28 4.99
C GLU A 65 -9.98 3.48 3.55
N GLN A 66 -10.12 4.71 3.03
CA GLN A 66 -9.65 5.04 1.68
C GLN A 66 -8.14 4.86 1.54
N LEU A 67 -7.37 5.24 2.57
CA LEU A 67 -5.91 5.05 2.59
C LEU A 67 -5.54 3.57 2.68
N HIS A 68 -6.23 2.80 3.51
CA HIS A 68 -6.04 1.36 3.64
C HIS A 68 -6.28 0.63 2.31
N ASP A 69 -7.38 0.91 1.62
CA ASP A 69 -7.70 0.31 0.33
C ASP A 69 -6.62 0.59 -0.73
N MET A 70 -6.08 1.81 -0.74
CA MET A 70 -4.98 2.19 -1.65
C MET A 70 -3.71 1.40 -1.36
N LEU A 71 -3.36 1.22 -0.08
CA LEU A 71 -2.15 0.49 0.32
C LEU A 71 -2.29 -1.02 0.12
N LYS A 72 -3.49 -1.57 0.36
CA LYS A 72 -3.79 -3.00 0.21
C LYS A 72 -3.43 -3.53 -1.18
N ASP A 73 -3.88 -2.82 -2.21
CA ASP A 73 -3.63 -3.21 -3.61
C ASP A 73 -2.13 -3.22 -3.96
N ALA A 74 -1.37 -2.25 -3.43
CA ALA A 74 0.07 -2.18 -3.67
C ALA A 74 0.83 -3.29 -2.92
N ILE A 75 0.49 -3.53 -1.66
CA ILE A 75 1.19 -4.48 -0.80
C ILE A 75 0.91 -5.92 -1.22
N LEU A 76 -0.35 -6.26 -1.54
CA LEU A 76 -0.71 -7.60 -1.97
C LEU A 76 0.07 -8.01 -3.23
N TYR A 77 0.27 -7.09 -4.18
CA TYR A 77 1.02 -7.35 -5.40
C TYR A 77 2.47 -7.78 -5.12
N PHE A 78 3.16 -7.08 -4.22
CA PHE A 78 4.55 -7.37 -3.88
C PHE A 78 4.69 -8.59 -2.97
N SER A 79 3.68 -8.88 -2.14
CA SER A 79 3.66 -10.08 -1.29
C SER A 79 3.58 -11.39 -2.11
N HIS A 80 2.98 -11.37 -3.30
CA HIS A 80 2.86 -12.54 -4.18
C HIS A 80 4.00 -12.69 -5.20
N SER A 81 4.75 -11.63 -5.45
CA SER A 81 5.74 -11.61 -6.51
C SER A 81 7.09 -12.05 -5.98
N THR A 82 7.75 -13.02 -6.63
CA THR A 82 9.19 -13.24 -6.45
C THR A 82 9.89 -12.08 -7.17
N PRO A 83 10.41 -11.08 -6.44
CA PRO A 83 10.92 -9.89 -7.10
C PRO A 83 12.21 -10.25 -7.85
N ASN A 84 12.18 -10.11 -9.17
CA ASN A 84 13.39 -10.16 -9.98
C ASN A 84 13.60 -8.78 -10.63
N LEU A 85 14.83 -8.52 -11.06
CA LEU A 85 15.18 -7.19 -11.53
C LEU A 85 14.34 -6.72 -12.75
N ALA A 86 13.82 -7.66 -13.55
CA ALA A 86 12.98 -7.36 -14.70
C ALA A 86 11.50 -7.12 -14.34
N THR A 87 11.03 -7.57 -13.17
CA THR A 87 9.63 -7.36 -12.73
C THR A 87 9.40 -6.01 -12.06
N VAL A 88 10.46 -5.25 -11.78
CA VAL A 88 10.36 -3.93 -11.12
C VAL A 88 9.60 -2.92 -11.98
N ILE A 89 9.85 -2.84 -13.29
CA ILE A 89 9.12 -1.90 -14.17
C ILE A 89 7.63 -2.28 -14.28
N PRO A 90 7.27 -3.55 -14.58
CA PRO A 90 5.86 -3.97 -14.54
C PRO A 90 5.15 -3.71 -13.21
N ALA A 91 5.86 -3.88 -12.08
CA ALA A 91 5.34 -3.56 -10.76
C ALA A 91 5.02 -2.07 -10.62
N MET A 92 5.97 -1.22 -11.02
CA MET A 92 5.80 0.24 -11.00
C MET A 92 4.65 0.68 -11.93
N ASP A 93 4.54 0.10 -13.13
CA ASP A 93 3.46 0.42 -14.08
C ASP A 93 2.08 0.06 -13.52
N LEU A 94 1.99 -1.06 -12.80
CA LEU A 94 0.75 -1.46 -12.14
C LEU A 94 0.36 -0.47 -11.03
N ILE A 95 1.33 -0.03 -10.23
CA ILE A 95 1.12 0.96 -9.17
C ILE A 95 0.68 2.28 -9.79
N ASP A 96 1.34 2.77 -10.84
CA ASP A 96 0.94 4.01 -11.52
C ASP A 96 -0.48 3.92 -12.07
N LYS A 97 -0.85 2.79 -12.68
CA LYS A 97 -2.21 2.56 -13.16
C LYS A 97 -3.23 2.60 -12.03
N LYS A 98 -2.93 1.98 -10.89
CA LYS A 98 -3.82 1.99 -9.70
C LYS A 98 -3.94 3.39 -9.12
N LEU A 99 -2.82 4.10 -8.92
CA LEU A 99 -2.81 5.50 -8.50
C LEU A 99 -3.61 6.41 -9.44
N THR A 100 -3.47 6.22 -10.76
CA THR A 100 -4.27 6.94 -11.75
C THR A 100 -5.76 6.65 -11.60
N THR A 101 -6.12 5.39 -11.34
CA THR A 101 -7.51 5.00 -11.10
C THR A 101 -8.09 5.69 -9.86
N TYR A 102 -7.32 5.77 -8.77
CA TYR A 102 -7.75 6.48 -7.56
C TYR A 102 -7.90 7.99 -7.81
N SER A 103 -6.95 8.61 -8.53
CA SER A 103 -7.00 10.04 -8.87
C SER A 103 -8.20 10.45 -9.73
N LEU A 104 -8.73 9.53 -10.54
CA LEU A 104 -9.88 9.79 -11.43
C LEU A 104 -11.22 9.44 -10.78
N ASN A 105 -11.21 8.78 -9.62
CA ASN A 105 -12.42 8.32 -8.98
C ASN A 105 -12.92 9.35 -7.96
N CYS A 106 -14.09 9.93 -8.24
CA CYS A 106 -14.74 10.94 -7.40
C CYS A 106 -15.16 10.43 -6.00
N LYS A 107 -15.07 9.12 -5.74
CA LYS A 107 -15.30 8.53 -4.42
C LYS A 107 -14.23 8.93 -3.40
N TYR A 108 -13.01 9.23 -3.86
CA TYR A 108 -11.90 9.56 -2.96
C TYR A 108 -11.89 11.03 -2.56
N SER A 109 -11.50 11.29 -1.32
CA SER A 109 -11.38 12.65 -0.82
C SER A 109 -10.26 13.43 -1.52
N PRO A 110 -10.34 14.78 -1.58
CA PRO A 110 -9.27 15.61 -2.13
C PRO A 110 -7.90 15.37 -1.47
N THR A 111 -7.89 15.03 -0.18
CA THR A 111 -6.68 14.68 0.57
C THR A 111 -6.00 13.42 0.01
N ILE A 112 -6.78 12.38 -0.30
CA ILE A 112 -6.27 11.16 -0.93
C ILE A 112 -5.77 11.46 -2.34
N CYS A 113 -6.47 12.29 -3.12
CA CYS A 113 -6.00 12.71 -4.44
C CYS A 113 -4.66 13.46 -4.37
N ALA A 114 -4.47 14.34 -3.39
CA ALA A 114 -3.20 15.01 -3.16
C ALA A 114 -2.08 14.03 -2.78
N ALA A 115 -2.37 13.08 -1.87
CA ALA A 115 -1.44 12.01 -1.49
C ALA A 115 -1.04 11.14 -2.70
N VAL A 116 -2.00 10.77 -3.54
CA VAL A 116 -1.77 10.06 -4.81
C VAL A 116 -0.87 10.85 -5.74
N GLY A 117 -1.06 12.18 -5.83
CA GLY A 117 -0.18 13.07 -6.59
C GLY A 117 1.28 13.01 -6.11
N LEU A 118 1.50 13.06 -4.80
CA LEU A 118 2.83 12.92 -4.20
C LEU A 118 3.44 11.53 -4.43
N ALA A 119 2.61 10.47 -4.33
CA ALA A 119 3.02 9.10 -4.62
C ALA A 119 3.48 8.96 -6.08
N LYS A 120 2.76 9.54 -7.03
CA LYS A 120 3.15 9.58 -8.45
C LYS A 120 4.44 10.33 -8.70
N GLN A 121 4.65 11.48 -8.06
CA GLN A 121 5.93 12.21 -8.18
C GLN A 121 7.10 11.37 -7.67
N THR A 122 6.90 10.66 -6.55
CA THR A 122 7.88 9.74 -5.99
C THR A 122 8.15 8.58 -6.94
N LEU A 123 7.10 7.99 -7.53
CA LEU A 123 7.21 6.92 -8.51
C LEU A 123 7.97 7.37 -9.77
N ASN A 124 7.69 8.57 -10.27
CA ASN A 124 8.42 9.17 -11.39
C ASN A 124 9.91 9.33 -11.11
N LYS A 125 10.29 9.67 -9.87
CA LYS A 125 11.71 9.70 -9.47
C LYS A 125 12.34 8.30 -9.57
N TYR A 126 11.63 7.25 -9.16
CA TYR A 126 12.11 5.88 -9.32
C TYR A 126 12.23 5.48 -10.80
N TYR A 127 11.29 5.87 -11.67
CA TYR A 127 11.41 5.61 -13.10
C TYR A 127 12.68 6.21 -13.68
N GLN A 128 13.01 7.45 -13.31
CA GLN A 128 14.24 8.11 -13.74
C GLN A 128 15.50 7.38 -13.24
N LEU A 129 15.49 6.86 -12.02
CA LEU A 129 16.63 6.11 -11.46
C LEU A 129 16.80 4.75 -12.16
N THR A 130 15.69 4.06 -12.42
CA THR A 130 15.66 2.79 -13.13
C THR A 130 16.19 2.95 -14.57
N ASP A 131 15.76 3.99 -15.29
CA ASP A 131 16.23 4.27 -16.65
C ASP A 131 17.72 4.64 -16.71
N LYS A 132 18.22 5.38 -15.71
CA LYS A 132 19.65 5.72 -15.61
C LYS A 132 20.53 4.51 -15.25
N SER A 133 19.96 3.46 -14.69
CA SER A 133 20.71 2.29 -14.25
C SER A 133 20.97 1.30 -15.39
N LYS A 134 22.26 1.08 -15.68
CA LYS A 134 22.70 0.08 -16.67
C LYS A 134 22.19 -1.33 -16.34
N VAL A 135 22.11 -1.68 -15.06
CA VAL A 135 21.70 -3.02 -14.61
C VAL A 135 20.24 -3.29 -14.96
N TYR A 136 19.36 -2.31 -14.70
CA TYR A 136 17.94 -2.41 -15.08
C TYR A 136 17.77 -2.47 -16.60
N ARG A 137 18.49 -1.63 -17.35
CA ARG A 137 18.46 -1.69 -18.83
C ARG A 137 18.91 -3.04 -19.38
N MET A 138 19.95 -3.64 -18.81
CA MET A 138 20.43 -4.97 -19.19
C MET A 138 19.42 -6.07 -18.87
N ALA A 139 18.81 -6.03 -17.68
CA ALA A 139 17.78 -6.99 -17.27
C ALA A 139 16.54 -6.92 -18.17
N MET A 140 16.10 -5.70 -18.50
CA MET A 140 14.97 -5.48 -19.41
C MET A 140 15.27 -5.95 -20.83
N GLY A 141 16.47 -5.67 -21.36
CA GLY A 141 16.90 -6.16 -22.67
C GLY A 141 16.89 -7.68 -22.77
N LYS A 142 17.34 -8.38 -21.72
CA LYS A 142 17.24 -9.85 -21.63
C LYS A 142 15.79 -10.32 -21.57
N CYS A 143 14.93 -9.67 -20.79
CA CYS A 143 13.52 -10.05 -20.66
C CYS A 143 12.76 -9.91 -21.99
N LEU A 144 12.96 -8.80 -22.73
CA LEU A 144 12.39 -8.62 -24.07
C LEU A 144 12.91 -9.68 -25.05
N SER A 145 14.21 -9.96 -25.05
CA SER A 145 14.80 -11.02 -25.88
C SER A 145 14.19 -12.39 -25.59
N MET A 146 13.99 -12.72 -24.30
CA MET A 146 13.35 -13.97 -23.88
C MET A 146 11.87 -14.04 -24.27
N TYR A 147 11.12 -12.96 -24.10
CA TYR A 147 9.71 -12.86 -24.50
C TYR A 147 9.50 -12.99 -26.01
N PHE A 148 10.38 -12.39 -26.82
CA PHE A 148 10.37 -12.55 -28.27
C PHE A 148 10.86 -13.94 -28.71
N ALA A 149 11.80 -14.54 -27.99
CA ALA A 149 12.26 -15.91 -28.27
C ALA A 149 11.17 -16.94 -27.99
N THR A 150 10.44 -16.83 -26.87
CA THR A 150 9.32 -17.73 -26.53
C THR A 150 8.16 -17.58 -27.52
N ARG A 151 7.77 -16.35 -27.90
CA ARG A 151 6.74 -16.13 -28.95
C ARG A 151 7.15 -16.67 -30.33
N LYS A 152 8.44 -16.63 -30.68
CA LYS A 152 8.96 -17.26 -31.92
C LYS A 152 8.95 -18.78 -31.87
N CYS A 153 8.94 -19.40 -30.69
CA CYS A 153 8.78 -20.85 -30.54
C CYS A 153 7.29 -21.25 -30.57
N THR A 154 6.38 -20.47 -29.97
CA THR A 154 4.94 -20.77 -30.01
C THR A 154 4.34 -20.61 -31.42
N ASN A 155 4.80 -19.63 -32.20
CA ASN A 155 4.37 -19.43 -33.60
C ASN A 155 5.06 -20.34 -34.63
N ARG A 156 5.96 -21.24 -34.21
CA ARG A 156 6.62 -22.22 -35.10
C ARG A 156 5.98 -23.62 -35.05
N HIS A 157 4.96 -23.79 -34.22
CA HIS A 157 4.20 -25.02 -34.04
C HIS A 157 2.74 -24.92 -34.54
N LEU A 158 2.45 -23.93 -35.39
CA LEU A 158 1.22 -23.80 -36.18
C LEU A 158 1.57 -23.83 -37.66
#